data_AF-A0A942NY20-F1
#
_entry.id   AF-A0A942NY20-F1
#
_cell.length_a   1.000
_cell.length_b   1.000
_cell.length_c   1.000
_cell.angle_alpha   90.00
_cell.angle_beta   90.00
_cell.angle_gamma   90.00
#
_symmetry.space_group_name_H-M   'P 1'
#
loop_
_entity.id
_entity.type
_entity.pdbx_description
1 polymer ?
#
loop_
_entity_poly.entity_id
_entity_poly.type
_entity_poly.pdbx_seq_one_letter_code
_entity_poly.pdbx_strand_id
1 'polypeptide(L)'
;MEEIIISKSSRCYSEIDSLIIVMAALSLSMEYKHSGKANYNPGDYLVAEGLSTGKMVRLPLYGPIEAVLINRKPDQITLTVEKKSPPTVRYETYTDALKQTINYIITPYFVTFYENNLNYAINKFGSDYSKWSGVWRMGWVVRNALSHNGKIFFKNLKTPDIDWNGIIVTTSFQHKPIHEIFSFADILLLMLEMEAELN
;
A
#
# COMPACT_ATOMS: atom_id res chain seq x y z
N MET A 1 18.67 2.74 -0.42
CA MET A 1 17.83 1.96 -1.33
C MET A 1 17.71 0.60 -0.70
N GLU A 2 16.50 0.12 -0.51
CA GLU A 2 16.17 -1.15 0.13
C GLU A 2 15.34 -1.97 -0.85
N GLU A 3 15.65 -3.26 -1.01
CA GLU A 3 14.86 -4.18 -1.82
C GLU A 3 14.02 -5.06 -0.92
N ILE A 4 12.73 -5.14 -1.20
CA ILE A 4 11.79 -6.03 -0.52
C ILE A 4 11.43 -7.14 -1.51
N ILE A 5 11.80 -8.36 -1.15
CA ILE A 5 11.53 -9.57 -1.95
C ILE A 5 10.28 -10.25 -1.39
N ILE A 6 9.27 -10.39 -2.23
CA ILE A 6 7.99 -11.01 -1.89
C ILE A 6 7.89 -12.28 -2.72
N SER A 7 7.96 -13.43 -2.05
CA SER A 7 7.90 -14.74 -2.71
C SER A 7 6.51 -15.34 -2.57
N LYS A 8 6.24 -16.44 -3.27
CA LYS A 8 4.99 -17.20 -3.14
C LYS A 8 4.67 -17.67 -1.71
N SER A 9 5.64 -17.68 -0.80
CA SER A 9 5.43 -18.01 0.61
C SER A 9 5.06 -16.80 1.48
N SER A 10 5.25 -15.58 0.98
CA SER A 10 4.82 -14.36 1.68
C SER A 10 3.30 -14.29 1.71
N ARG A 11 2.72 -13.90 2.84
CA ARG A 11 1.26 -13.89 3.04
C ARG A 11 0.58 -12.76 2.30
N CYS A 12 1.32 -11.71 1.92
CA CYS A 12 0.86 -10.61 1.07
C CYS A 12 1.07 -10.85 -0.43
N TYR A 13 1.62 -12.01 -0.84
CA TYR A 13 2.02 -12.23 -2.23
C TYR A 13 0.85 -12.08 -3.22
N SER A 14 -0.31 -12.66 -2.92
CA SER A 14 -1.44 -12.66 -3.86
C SER A 14 -2.02 -11.26 -4.04
N GLU A 15 -2.09 -10.48 -2.97
CA GLU A 15 -2.54 -9.10 -2.95
C GLU A 15 -1.56 -8.19 -3.69
N ILE A 16 -0.26 -8.36 -3.47
CA ILE A 16 0.78 -7.56 -4.14
C ILE A 16 0.87 -7.89 -5.63
N ASP A 17 0.87 -9.16 -6.01
CA ASP A 17 0.89 -9.62 -7.42
C ASP A 17 -0.27 -8.98 -8.19
N SER A 18 -1.48 -9.12 -7.66
CA SER A 18 -2.69 -8.56 -8.26
C SER A 18 -2.68 -7.03 -8.31
N LEU A 19 -2.22 -6.38 -7.24
CA LEU A 19 -2.10 -4.92 -7.19
C LEU A 19 -1.15 -4.41 -8.28
N ILE A 20 0.03 -5.02 -8.42
CA ILE A 20 1.03 -4.60 -9.41
C ILE A 20 0.49 -4.79 -10.84
N ILE A 21 -0.20 -5.91 -11.11
CA ILE A 21 -0.87 -6.13 -12.42
C ILE A 21 -1.84 -4.99 -12.73
N VAL A 22 -2.69 -4.62 -11.77
CA VAL A 22 -3.66 -3.52 -11.96
C VAL A 22 -2.96 -2.17 -12.16
N MET A 23 -1.93 -1.88 -11.37
CA MET A 23 -1.17 -0.64 -11.50
C MET A 23 -0.43 -0.56 -12.83
N ALA A 24 0.20 -1.66 -13.28
CA ALA A 24 0.87 -1.72 -14.59
C ALA A 24 -0.13 -1.53 -15.74
N ALA A 25 -1.31 -2.17 -15.67
CA ALA A 25 -2.37 -1.99 -16.67
C ALA A 25 -2.89 -0.54 -16.72
N LEU A 26 -3.06 0.10 -15.56
CA LEU A 26 -3.44 1.51 -15.48
C LEU A 26 -2.36 2.41 -16.09
N SER A 27 -1.09 2.20 -15.75
CA SER A 27 0.04 2.96 -16.31
C SER A 27 0.16 2.79 -17.82
N LEU A 28 0.07 1.55 -18.33
CA LEU A 28 0.04 1.27 -19.77
C LEU A 28 -1.10 2.02 -20.47
N SER A 29 -2.30 2.01 -19.88
CA SER A 29 -3.47 2.67 -20.44
C SER A 29 -3.31 4.20 -20.51
N MET A 30 -2.75 4.79 -19.45
CA MET A 30 -2.46 6.23 -19.40
C MET A 30 -1.40 6.63 -20.43
N GLU A 31 -0.30 5.88 -20.52
CA GLU A 31 0.78 6.13 -21.47
C GLU A 31 0.29 5.99 -22.91
N TYR A 32 -0.44 4.90 -23.22
CA TYR A 32 -1.02 4.68 -24.54
C TYR A 32 -1.97 5.81 -24.94
N LYS A 33 -2.78 6.31 -23.99
CA LYS A 33 -3.69 7.43 -24.24
C LYS A 33 -2.93 8.73 -24.52
N HIS A 34 -1.77 8.92 -23.88
CA HIS A 34 -0.97 10.13 -24.01
C HIS A 34 -0.13 10.15 -25.30
N SER A 35 0.61 9.08 -25.58
CA SER A 35 1.61 9.02 -26.65
C SER A 35 1.22 8.14 -27.85
N GLY A 36 0.11 7.40 -27.75
CA GLY A 36 -0.34 6.45 -28.78
C GLY A 36 0.44 5.13 -28.79
N LYS A 37 1.38 4.95 -27.85
CA LYS A 37 2.21 3.74 -27.68
C LYS A 37 2.41 3.51 -26.19
N ALA A 38 2.51 2.26 -25.78
CA ALA A 38 2.88 1.92 -24.40
C ALA A 38 3.72 0.66 -24.42
N ASN A 39 5.04 0.83 -24.23
CA ASN A 39 5.99 -0.26 -24.16
C ASN A 39 6.86 -0.02 -22.94
N TYR A 40 6.83 -0.96 -21.99
CA TYR A 40 7.75 -0.97 -20.86
C TYR A 40 8.87 -1.97 -21.10
N ASN A 41 10.07 -1.65 -20.62
CA ASN A 41 11.26 -2.47 -20.70
C ASN A 41 11.65 -2.99 -19.31
N PRO A 42 12.46 -4.05 -19.21
CA PRO A 42 13.04 -4.47 -17.94
C PRO A 42 13.71 -3.29 -17.22
N GLY A 43 13.31 -3.06 -15.97
CA GLY A 43 13.79 -1.95 -15.15
C GLY A 43 12.88 -0.72 -15.13
N ASP A 44 11.85 -0.65 -15.99
CA ASP A 44 10.84 0.41 -15.89
C ASP A 44 9.94 0.20 -14.66
N TYR A 45 9.61 1.30 -14.00
CA TYR A 45 8.84 1.29 -12.75
C TYR A 45 7.87 2.47 -12.64
N LEU A 46 6.82 2.24 -11.86
CA LEU A 46 5.94 3.29 -11.33
C LEU A 46 6.45 3.71 -9.95
N VAL A 47 6.50 5.02 -9.69
CA VAL A 47 6.84 5.55 -8.37
C VAL A 47 5.56 5.89 -7.61
N ALA A 48 5.45 5.31 -6.42
CA ALA A 48 4.47 5.63 -5.42
C ALA A 48 5.16 6.43 -4.29
N GLU A 49 4.74 7.67 -4.07
CA GLU A 49 5.35 8.51 -3.02
C GLU A 49 4.56 8.46 -1.71
N GLY A 50 5.28 8.24 -0.60
CA GLY A 50 4.77 8.37 0.75
C GLY A 50 4.50 9.83 1.09
N LEU A 51 3.33 10.10 1.67
CA LEU A 51 3.01 11.40 2.22
C LEU A 51 3.66 11.54 3.60
N SER A 52 3.50 10.52 4.44
CA SER A 52 3.90 10.60 5.85
C SER A 52 5.21 9.87 6.16
N THR A 53 5.53 8.79 5.44
CA THR A 53 6.75 8.02 5.69
C THR A 53 8.02 8.71 5.16
N GLY A 54 7.89 9.71 4.28
CA GLY A 54 9.02 10.30 3.56
C GLY A 54 9.78 9.29 2.68
N LYS A 55 9.16 8.14 2.36
CA LYS A 55 9.69 7.09 1.51
C LYS A 55 8.96 7.10 0.16
N MET A 56 9.51 6.42 -0.83
CA MET A 56 8.84 6.11 -2.09
C MET A 56 9.06 4.63 -2.43
N VAL A 57 8.06 4.03 -3.08
CA VAL A 57 8.08 2.63 -3.49
C VAL A 57 8.06 2.58 -5.02
N ARG A 58 9.01 1.85 -5.60
CA ARG A 58 9.05 1.55 -7.03
C ARG A 58 8.35 0.22 -7.27
N LEU A 59 7.30 0.27 -8.08
CA LEU A 59 6.56 -0.91 -8.54
C LEU A 59 7.03 -1.28 -9.95
N PRO A 60 7.40 -2.53 -10.23
CA PRO A 60 7.84 -2.92 -11.57
C PRO A 60 6.68 -2.82 -12.56
N LEU A 61 6.93 -2.19 -13.72
CA LEU A 61 5.96 -2.09 -14.81
C LEU A 61 6.12 -3.18 -15.87
N TYR A 62 7.34 -3.72 -15.99
CA TYR A 62 7.65 -4.83 -16.88
C TYR A 62 7.67 -6.17 -16.13
N GLY A 63 7.05 -7.20 -16.69
CA GLY A 63 6.98 -8.55 -16.15
C GLY A 63 5.59 -8.98 -15.68
N PRO A 64 4.86 -8.18 -14.86
CA PRO A 64 3.55 -8.56 -14.33
C PRO A 64 2.52 -8.89 -15.42
N ILE A 65 2.41 -8.03 -16.44
CA ILE A 65 1.45 -8.24 -17.54
C ILE A 65 1.90 -9.40 -18.44
N GLU A 66 3.18 -9.47 -18.77
CA GLU A 66 3.77 -10.51 -19.60
C GLU A 66 3.58 -11.90 -18.98
N ALA A 67 3.76 -12.02 -17.66
CA ALA A 67 3.53 -13.24 -16.92
C ALA A 67 2.07 -13.71 -17.01
N VAL A 68 1.13 -12.80 -16.82
CA VAL A 68 -0.31 -13.11 -16.91
C VAL A 68 -0.71 -13.53 -18.31
N LEU A 69 -0.18 -12.89 -19.36
CA LEU A 69 -0.47 -13.23 -20.77
C LEU A 69 -0.09 -14.67 -21.13
N ILE A 70 0.91 -15.24 -20.46
CA ILE A 70 1.31 -16.65 -20.63
C ILE A 70 0.76 -17.56 -19.52
N ASN A 71 -0.26 -17.10 -18.79
CA ASN A 71 -0.90 -17.81 -17.68
C ASN A 71 0.10 -18.25 -16.59
N ARG A 72 1.03 -17.37 -16.23
CA ARG A 72 2.01 -17.56 -15.16
C ARG A 72 1.89 -16.47 -14.10
N LYS A 73 2.34 -16.83 -12.90
CA LYS A 73 2.62 -15.88 -11.82
C LYS A 73 4.12 -15.82 -11.57
N PRO A 74 4.70 -14.65 -11.26
CA PRO A 74 6.12 -14.51 -10.98
C PRO A 74 6.53 -15.34 -9.75
N ASP A 75 7.69 -15.98 -9.73
CA ASP A 75 8.12 -16.71 -8.53
C ASP A 75 8.43 -15.78 -7.35
N GLN A 76 8.87 -14.57 -7.68
CA GLN A 76 9.21 -13.50 -6.74
C GLN A 76 8.84 -12.15 -7.35
N ILE A 77 8.48 -11.22 -6.47
CA ILE A 77 8.23 -9.82 -6.77
C ILE A 77 9.26 -9.01 -6.00
N THR A 78 9.98 -8.14 -6.69
CA THR A 78 10.92 -7.21 -6.05
C THR A 78 10.33 -5.81 -6.07
N LEU A 79 10.20 -5.23 -4.89
CA LEU A 79 9.88 -3.81 -4.70
C LEU A 79 11.13 -3.08 -4.26
N THR A 80 11.32 -1.85 -4.73
CA THR A 80 12.42 -0.99 -4.25
C THR A 80 11.86 0.15 -3.41
N VAL A 81 12.37 0.29 -2.19
CA VAL A 81 12.03 1.39 -1.28
C VAL A 81 13.20 2.35 -1.17
N GLU A 82 12.91 3.64 -1.34
CA GLU A 82 13.90 4.71 -1.29
C GLU A 82 13.41 5.86 -0.42
N LYS A 83 14.34 6.68 0.08
CA LYS A 83 13.96 7.97 0.68
C LYS A 83 13.42 8.86 -0.43
N LYS A 84 12.34 9.57 -0.15
CA LYS A 84 11.77 10.54 -1.07
C LYS A 84 12.82 11.61 -1.39
N SER A 85 13.21 11.69 -2.64
CA SER A 85 14.01 12.79 -3.17
C SER A 85 13.07 13.92 -3.63
N PRO A 86 13.51 15.19 -3.61
CA PRO A 86 12.76 16.26 -4.25
C PRO A 86 12.47 15.88 -5.71
N PRO A 87 11.24 16.02 -6.20
CA PRO A 87 10.92 15.65 -7.57
C PRO A 87 11.72 16.51 -8.54
N THR A 88 12.44 15.89 -9.47
CA THR A 88 13.14 16.59 -10.56
C THR A 88 12.15 17.10 -11.61
N VAL A 89 10.99 16.45 -11.75
CA VAL A 89 9.89 16.84 -12.65
C VAL A 89 8.55 16.54 -11.95
N ARG A 90 7.65 17.52 -11.89
CA ARG A 90 6.24 17.32 -11.52
C ARG A 90 5.43 17.17 -12.78
N TYR A 91 4.89 15.99 -13.04
CA TYR A 91 3.89 15.80 -14.09
C TYR A 91 2.52 16.24 -13.53
N GLU A 92 1.91 17.25 -14.15
CA GLU A 92 0.60 17.82 -13.75
C GLU A 92 -0.59 16.86 -13.97
N THR A 93 -0.35 15.63 -14.44
CA THR A 93 -1.39 14.63 -14.76
C THR A 93 -2.06 13.98 -13.54
N TYR A 94 -1.70 14.38 -12.32
CA TYR A 94 -2.29 13.87 -11.08
C TYR A 94 -3.62 14.57 -10.73
N THR A 95 -4.67 14.25 -11.49
CA THR A 95 -6.02 14.73 -11.21
C THR A 95 -6.59 14.09 -9.94
N ASP A 96 -7.54 14.76 -9.28
CA ASP A 96 -8.21 14.19 -8.10
C ASP A 96 -8.98 12.91 -8.43
N ALA A 97 -9.47 12.77 -9.67
CA ALA A 97 -10.10 11.54 -10.14
C ALA A 97 -9.12 10.36 -10.17
N LEU A 98 -7.87 10.57 -10.60
CA LEU A 98 -6.85 9.53 -10.58
C LEU A 98 -6.49 9.14 -9.14
N LYS A 99 -6.34 10.11 -8.24
CA LYS A 99 -6.09 9.83 -6.80
C LYS A 99 -7.20 8.99 -6.19
N GLN A 100 -8.46 9.36 -6.46
CA GLN A 100 -9.62 8.62 -5.98
C GLN A 100 -9.66 7.20 -6.56
N THR A 101 -9.33 7.04 -7.84
CA THR A 101 -9.26 5.73 -8.51
C THR A 101 -8.19 4.85 -7.86
N ILE A 102 -6.99 5.37 -7.62
CA ILE A 102 -5.91 4.64 -6.93
C ILE A 102 -6.36 4.21 -5.53
N ASN A 103 -7.06 5.07 -4.79
CA ASN A 103 -7.62 4.72 -3.48
C ASN A 103 -8.62 3.54 -3.58
N TYR A 104 -9.49 3.52 -4.58
CA TYR A 104 -10.39 2.39 -4.80
C TYR A 104 -9.68 1.11 -5.24
N ILE A 105 -8.55 1.23 -5.94
CA ILE A 105 -7.71 0.09 -6.32
C ILE A 105 -7.05 -0.54 -5.09
N ILE A 106 -6.39 0.26 -4.22
CA ILE A 106 -5.61 -0.29 -3.09
C ILE A 106 -6.47 -0.82 -1.94
N THR A 107 -7.63 -0.21 -1.69
CA THR A 107 -8.52 -0.54 -0.56
C THR A 107 -8.80 -2.03 -0.42
N PRO A 108 -9.29 -2.76 -1.45
CA PRO A 108 -9.61 -4.17 -1.33
C PRO A 108 -8.37 -5.03 -1.02
N TYR A 109 -7.20 -4.70 -1.57
CA TYR A 109 -5.98 -5.47 -1.32
C TYR A 109 -5.51 -5.33 0.13
N PHE A 110 -5.50 -4.10 0.66
CA PHE A 110 -5.12 -3.87 2.05
C PHE A 110 -6.11 -4.55 3.03
N VAL A 111 -7.41 -4.40 2.81
CA VAL A 111 -8.43 -5.01 3.66
C VAL A 111 -8.34 -6.54 3.59
N THR A 112 -8.22 -7.12 2.40
CA THR A 112 -8.10 -8.58 2.23
C THR A 112 -6.88 -9.12 2.97
N PHE A 113 -5.71 -8.48 2.81
CA PHE A 113 -4.51 -8.86 3.55
C PHE A 113 -4.72 -8.78 5.06
N TYR A 114 -5.28 -7.68 5.57
CA TYR A 114 -5.52 -7.49 7.00
C TYR A 114 -6.43 -8.61 7.56
N GLU A 115 -7.57 -8.86 6.91
CA GLU A 115 -8.56 -9.84 7.38
C GLU A 115 -8.03 -11.28 7.32
N ASN A 116 -7.34 -11.64 6.23
CA ASN A 116 -6.73 -12.97 6.09
C ASN A 116 -5.67 -13.25 7.15
N ASN A 117 -5.01 -12.20 7.65
CA ASN A 117 -3.89 -12.32 8.57
C ASN A 117 -4.21 -11.94 10.02
N LEU A 118 -5.44 -11.49 10.30
CA LEU A 118 -5.91 -11.08 11.62
C LEU A 118 -5.72 -12.17 12.68
N ASN A 119 -6.05 -13.42 12.36
CA ASN A 119 -5.90 -14.52 13.31
C ASN A 119 -4.43 -14.79 13.67
N TYR A 120 -3.50 -14.60 12.74
CA TYR A 120 -2.07 -14.71 13.03
C TYR A 120 -1.60 -13.59 13.94
N ALA A 121 -2.05 -12.36 13.70
CA ALA A 121 -1.77 -11.22 14.58
C ALA A 121 -2.33 -11.44 16.00
N ILE A 122 -3.58 -11.93 16.12
CA ILE A 122 -4.18 -12.26 17.42
C ILE A 122 -3.39 -13.36 18.13
N ASN A 123 -2.94 -14.40 17.41
CA ASN A 123 -2.13 -15.46 18.01
C ASN A 123 -0.76 -14.95 18.47
N LYS A 124 -0.17 -13.99 17.76
CA LYS A 124 1.17 -13.44 18.08
C LYS A 124 1.13 -12.38 19.19
N PHE A 125 0.17 -11.47 19.16
CA PHE A 125 0.11 -10.30 20.06
C PHE A 125 -0.99 -10.40 21.13
N GLY A 126 -1.86 -11.40 21.05
CA GLY A 126 -3.04 -11.56 21.89
C GLY A 126 -4.30 -10.88 21.34
N SER A 127 -5.44 -11.12 21.99
CA SER A 127 -6.74 -10.57 21.58
C SER A 127 -6.94 -9.09 21.95
N ASP A 128 -6.08 -8.55 22.82
CA ASP A 128 -6.13 -7.17 23.25
C ASP A 128 -5.33 -6.28 22.27
N TYR A 129 -6.04 -5.57 21.40
CA TYR A 129 -5.45 -4.70 20.38
C TYR A 129 -4.57 -3.58 20.95
N SER A 130 -4.74 -3.21 22.23
CA SER A 130 -3.87 -2.22 22.87
C SER A 130 -2.43 -2.71 23.07
N LYS A 131 -2.23 -4.03 23.03
CA LYS A 131 -0.92 -4.70 23.17
C LYS A 131 -0.25 -5.02 21.84
N TRP A 132 -0.94 -4.80 20.72
CA TRP A 132 -0.36 -4.99 19.40
C TRP A 132 0.75 -3.97 19.14
N SER A 133 1.65 -4.29 18.22
CA SER A 133 2.69 -3.37 17.75
C SER A 133 2.08 -2.09 17.15
N GLY A 134 2.88 -1.03 17.08
CA GLY A 134 2.48 0.22 16.41
C GLY A 134 2.04 -0.02 14.95
N VAL A 135 2.72 -0.92 14.25
CA VAL A 135 2.42 -1.34 12.87
C VAL A 135 1.03 -1.97 12.79
N TRP A 136 0.72 -3.02 13.57
CA TRP A 136 -0.59 -3.66 13.50
C TRP A 136 -1.72 -2.78 14.06
N ARG A 137 -1.45 -1.94 15.06
CA ARG A 137 -2.41 -0.95 15.56
C ARG A 137 -2.71 0.10 14.48
N MET A 138 -1.72 0.56 13.73
CA MET A 138 -1.93 1.46 12.60
C MET A 138 -2.67 0.75 11.46
N GLY A 139 -2.37 -0.52 11.20
CA GLY A 139 -3.11 -1.35 10.26
C GLY A 139 -4.60 -1.42 10.60
N TRP A 140 -4.93 -1.57 11.89
CA TRP A 140 -6.31 -1.50 12.38
C TRP A 140 -6.95 -0.12 12.11
N VAL A 141 -6.24 0.99 12.34
CA VAL A 141 -6.74 2.34 12.03
C VAL A 141 -7.09 2.47 10.56
N VAL A 142 -6.17 2.08 9.66
CA VAL A 142 -6.36 2.17 8.21
C VAL A 142 -7.54 1.28 7.80
N ARG A 143 -7.57 0.01 8.20
CA ARG A 143 -8.67 -0.91 7.89
C ARG A 143 -10.01 -0.36 8.37
N ASN A 144 -10.05 0.18 9.59
CA ASN A 144 -11.29 0.71 10.15
C ASN A 144 -11.74 1.97 9.38
N ALA A 145 -10.81 2.86 9.04
CA ALA A 145 -11.12 4.03 8.22
C ALA A 145 -11.68 3.65 6.84
N LEU A 146 -11.10 2.64 6.18
CA LEU A 146 -11.59 2.12 4.91
C LEU A 146 -13.02 1.57 5.01
N SER A 147 -13.36 0.93 6.14
CA SER A 147 -14.74 0.47 6.44
C SER A 147 -15.72 1.62 6.70
N HIS A 148 -15.21 2.82 7.00
CA HIS A 148 -15.99 4.02 7.31
C HIS A 148 -15.81 5.11 6.23
N ASN A 149 -15.90 4.70 4.95
CA ASN A 149 -15.80 5.59 3.78
C ASN A 149 -14.50 6.40 3.72
N GLY A 150 -13.38 5.77 4.11
CA GLY A 150 -12.07 6.40 4.15
C GLY A 150 -11.92 7.45 5.24
N LYS A 151 -12.75 7.44 6.30
CA LYS A 151 -12.67 8.37 7.43
C LYS A 151 -12.27 7.64 8.70
N ILE A 152 -11.29 8.17 9.41
CA ILE A 152 -10.83 7.61 10.69
C ILE A 152 -12.01 7.52 11.65
N PHE A 153 -12.14 6.37 12.31
CA PHE A 153 -13.21 6.11 13.25
C PHE A 153 -12.67 5.36 14.47
N PHE A 154 -12.96 5.87 15.65
CA PHE A 154 -12.71 5.22 16.93
C PHE A 154 -14.04 4.92 17.61
N LYS A 155 -14.30 3.64 17.88
CA LYS A 155 -15.46 3.25 18.69
C LYS A 155 -15.29 3.69 20.16
N ASN A 156 -14.07 3.60 20.68
CA ASN A 156 -13.71 4.04 22.02
C ASN A 156 -12.83 5.30 21.94
N LEU A 157 -13.35 6.44 22.40
CA LEU A 157 -12.61 7.71 22.41
C LEU A 157 -11.49 7.79 23.46
N LYS A 158 -11.32 6.75 24.28
CA LYS A 158 -10.18 6.56 25.19
C LYS A 158 -9.09 5.64 24.59
N THR A 159 -9.16 5.35 23.30
CA THR A 159 -8.12 4.56 22.62
C THR A 159 -6.78 5.28 22.76
N PRO A 160 -5.71 4.62 23.27
CA PRO A 160 -4.39 5.23 23.37
C PRO A 160 -3.86 5.63 21.99
N ASP A 161 -2.99 6.62 21.96
CA ASP A 161 -2.33 7.05 20.73
C ASP A 161 -1.63 5.89 20.01
N ILE A 162 -1.63 5.97 18.68
CA ILE A 162 -1.08 4.96 17.79
C ILE A 162 0.04 5.62 17.01
N ASP A 163 1.27 5.20 17.28
CA ASP A 163 2.48 5.65 16.58
C ASP A 163 2.91 4.60 15.57
N TRP A 164 3.09 5.04 14.33
CA TRP A 164 3.76 4.27 13.29
C TRP A 164 4.64 5.19 12.45
N ASN A 165 5.94 4.92 12.44
CA ASN A 165 6.93 5.64 11.64
C ASN A 165 6.88 7.17 11.82
N GLY A 166 6.70 7.63 13.06
CA GLY A 166 6.61 9.06 13.42
C GLY A 166 5.24 9.69 13.20
N ILE A 167 4.26 8.91 12.74
CA ILE A 167 2.86 9.33 12.57
C ILE A 167 2.10 8.94 13.82
N ILE A 168 1.64 9.94 14.57
CA ILE A 168 0.85 9.73 15.78
C ILE A 168 -0.62 10.00 15.45
N VAL A 169 -1.41 8.94 15.32
CA VAL A 169 -2.86 9.04 15.18
C VAL A 169 -3.50 8.97 16.58
N THR A 170 -4.25 10.02 16.91
CA THR A 170 -4.97 10.15 18.18
C THR A 170 -6.48 10.20 17.95
N THR A 171 -7.28 10.10 19.00
CA THR A 171 -8.75 10.17 18.88
C THR A 171 -9.26 11.53 18.39
N SER A 172 -8.41 12.57 18.39
CA SER A 172 -8.72 13.87 17.76
C SER A 172 -8.82 13.80 16.22
N PHE A 173 -8.35 12.70 15.61
CA PHE A 173 -8.45 12.45 14.18
C PHE A 173 -9.80 11.87 13.76
N GLN A 174 -10.73 11.69 14.70
CA GLN A 174 -12.09 11.21 14.43
C GLN A 174 -12.72 11.94 13.23
N HIS A 175 -13.25 11.16 12.29
CA HIS A 175 -13.85 11.60 11.02
C HIS A 175 -12.93 12.28 10.01
N LYS A 176 -11.62 12.43 10.29
CA LYS A 176 -10.67 12.92 9.30
C LYS A 176 -10.48 11.93 8.15
N PRO A 177 -10.39 12.39 6.90
CA PRO A 177 -10.11 11.50 5.78
C PRO A 177 -8.71 10.87 5.90
N ILE A 178 -8.63 9.55 5.74
CA ILE A 178 -7.37 8.81 5.87
C ILE A 178 -6.35 9.21 4.81
N HIS A 179 -6.80 9.65 3.63
CA HIS A 179 -5.94 10.06 2.51
C HIS A 179 -5.23 11.41 2.72
N GLU A 180 -5.63 12.20 3.72
CA GLU A 180 -4.90 13.40 4.14
C GLU A 180 -3.65 13.05 4.96
N ILE A 181 -3.56 11.80 5.42
CA ILE A 181 -2.50 11.31 6.32
C ILE A 181 -1.68 10.23 5.61
N PHE A 182 -2.33 9.31 4.90
CA PHE A 182 -1.67 8.20 4.24
C PHE A 182 -1.86 8.28 2.73
N SER A 183 -0.75 8.20 2.00
CA SER A 183 -0.78 7.97 0.56
C SER A 183 -0.89 6.46 0.25
N PHE A 184 -1.08 6.15 -1.04
CA PHE A 184 -0.95 4.78 -1.55
C PHE A 184 0.35 4.10 -1.11
N ALA A 185 1.48 4.82 -1.17
CA ALA A 185 2.77 4.26 -0.78
C ALA A 185 2.85 4.00 0.73
N ASP A 186 2.28 4.88 1.55
CA ASP A 186 2.27 4.68 3.01
C ASP A 186 1.44 3.43 3.37
N ILE A 187 0.26 3.24 2.75
CA ILE A 187 -0.57 2.04 2.98
C ILE A 187 0.16 0.77 2.52
N LEU A 188 0.84 0.82 1.37
CA LEU A 188 1.62 -0.31 0.87
C LEU A 188 2.78 -0.65 1.81
N LEU A 189 3.53 0.34 2.29
CA LEU A 189 4.62 0.13 3.25
C LEU A 189 4.11 -0.44 4.57
N LEU A 190 2.98 0.08 5.08
CA LEU A 190 2.33 -0.46 6.27
C LEU A 190 1.98 -1.94 6.10
N MET A 191 1.43 -2.33 4.94
CA MET A 191 1.10 -3.72 4.64
C MET A 191 2.34 -4.63 4.64
N LEU A 192 3.47 -4.16 4.08
CA LEU A 192 4.73 -4.90 4.04
C LEU A 192 5.37 -5.03 5.44
N GLU A 193 5.29 -3.99 6.26
CA GLU A 193 5.77 -4.04 7.65
C GLU A 193 4.89 -4.96 8.52
N MET A 194 3.57 -4.95 8.31
CA MET A 194 2.66 -5.88 8.97
C MET A 194 2.99 -7.34 8.64
N GLU A 195 3.28 -7.63 7.37
CA GLU A 195 3.76 -8.95 6.92
C GLU A 195 5.06 -9.34 7.62
N ALA A 196 6.05 -8.43 7.63
CA ALA A 196 7.34 -8.68 8.27
C ALA A 196 7.19 -9.02 9.76
N GLU A 197 6.26 -8.38 10.46
CA GLU A 197 5.99 -8.65 11.88
C GLU A 197 5.22 -9.95 12.12
N LEU A 198 4.67 -10.63 11.11
CA LEU A 198 4.06 -11.95 11.28
C LEU A 198 5.01 -13.11 11.02
N ASN A 199 6.09 -12.86 10.28
CA ASN A 199 7.19 -13.78 10.10
C ASN A 199 8.06 -13.88 11.36
#